data_AF-V7F7Z4-F1
#
_entry.id   AF-V7F7Z4-F1
#
_cell.length_a   1.000
_cell.length_b   1.000
_cell.length_c   1.000
_cell.angle_alpha   90.00
_cell.angle_beta   90.00
_cell.angle_gamma   90.00
#
_symmetry.space_group_name_H-M   'P 1'
#
loop_
_entity.id
_entity.type
_entity.pdbx_description
1 polymer ?
#
loop_
_entity_poly.entity_id
_entity_poly.type
_entity_poly.pdbx_seq_one_letter_code
_entity_poly.pdbx_strand_id
1 'polypeptide(L)' 'MMIKTHPLHGSNKLKLGVFSTNADGGLAITDVPERWTASWQDNLTAAQIADRAGLEFML' A
#
# COMPACT_ATOMS: atom_id res chain seq x y z
N MET A 1 -17.19 3.01 22.17
CA MET A 1 -16.30 2.67 21.05
C MET A 1 -15.80 3.97 20.47
N MET A 2 -14.49 4.24 20.48
CA MET A 2 -13.96 5.46 19.85
C MET A 2 -13.93 5.25 18.34
N ILE A 3 -14.66 6.09 17.60
CA ILE A 3 -14.59 6.10 16.13
C ILE A 3 -13.23 6.69 15.76
N LYS A 4 -12.37 5.88 15.14
CA LYS A 4 -11.08 6.34 14.61
C LYS A 4 -11.36 7.26 13.42
N THR A 5 -10.71 8.42 13.38
CA THR A 5 -10.79 9.32 12.21
C THR A 5 -10.27 8.59 10.97
N HIS A 6 -10.99 8.70 9.85
CA HIS A 6 -10.54 8.14 8.57
C HIS A 6 -9.15 8.71 8.21
N PRO A 7 -8.17 7.92 7.74
CA PRO A 7 -6.80 8.39 7.49
C PRO A 7 -6.73 9.62 6.57
N LEU A 8 -7.56 9.67 5.52
CA LEU A 8 -7.67 10.84 4.63
C LEU A 8 -8.08 12.15 5.32
N HIS A 9 -8.70 12.10 6.50
CA HIS A 9 -9.10 13.28 7.28
C HIS A 9 -8.11 13.58 8.43
N GLY A 10 -6.96 12.92 8.47
CA GLY A 10 -5.88 13.19 9.42
C GLY A 10 -5.25 14.57 9.24
N SER A 11 -4.39 14.96 10.18
CA SER A 11 -3.76 16.30 10.23
C SER A 11 -2.74 16.58 9.12
N ASN A 12 -2.23 15.54 8.46
CA ASN A 12 -1.26 15.69 7.36
C ASN A 12 -1.86 16.55 6.24
N LYS A 13 -1.17 17.63 5.86
CA LYS A 13 -1.60 18.53 4.78
C LYS A 13 -1.38 17.91 3.39
N LEU A 14 -0.33 17.11 3.24
CA LEU A 14 -0.07 16.29 2.06
C LEU A 14 -0.42 14.84 2.38
N LYS A 15 -1.17 14.19 1.49
CA LYS A 15 -1.58 12.79 1.63
C LYS A 15 -0.63 11.90 0.86
N LEU A 16 -0.09 10.88 1.52
CA LEU A 16 0.81 9.91 0.90
C LEU A 16 0.18 8.53 0.90
N GLY A 17 0.42 7.78 -0.17
CA GLY A 17 -0.10 6.44 -0.36
C GLY A 17 0.79 5.60 -1.27
N VAL A 18 0.48 4.31 -1.34
CA VAL A 18 1.14 3.35 -2.24
C VAL A 18 0.29 3.15 -3.50
N PHE A 19 0.94 2.86 -4.63
CA PHE A 19 0.28 2.76 -5.93
C PHE A 19 0.64 1.47 -6.66
N SER A 20 -0.34 0.85 -7.30
CA SER A 20 -0.23 -0.26 -8.26
C SER A 20 0.46 -1.51 -7.69
N THR A 21 0.31 -1.77 -6.39
CA THR A 21 0.84 -2.98 -5.75
C THR A 21 0.17 -4.26 -6.28
N ASN A 22 -0.97 -4.15 -6.97
CA ASN A 22 -1.65 -5.26 -7.62
C ASN A 22 -1.14 -5.56 -9.04
N ALA A 23 -0.07 -4.91 -9.51
CA ALA A 23 0.53 -5.17 -10.81
C ALA A 23 1.74 -6.11 -10.70
N ASP A 24 1.65 -7.29 -11.32
CA ASP A 24 2.80 -8.19 -11.54
C ASP A 24 3.53 -7.76 -12.83
N GLY A 25 4.83 -7.50 -12.74
CA GLY A 25 5.68 -7.10 -13.87
C GLY A 25 5.37 -5.73 -14.50
N GLY A 26 4.36 -4.99 -14.01
CA GLY A 26 3.95 -3.70 -14.56
C GLY A 26 4.74 -2.49 -14.04
N LEU A 27 5.21 -2.52 -12.78
CA LEU A 27 5.96 -1.42 -12.16
C LEU A 27 7.48 -1.59 -12.25
N ALA A 28 7.94 -2.84 -12.21
CA ALA A 28 9.33 -3.22 -12.39
C ALA A 28 9.37 -4.41 -13.35
N ILE A 29 9.85 -4.18 -14.57
CA ILE A 29 9.93 -5.23 -15.59
C ILE A 29 11.18 -6.07 -15.28
N THR A 30 10.97 -7.28 -14.79
CA THR A 30 12.05 -8.20 -14.39
C THR A 30 11.59 -9.65 -14.40
N ASP A 31 12.52 -10.58 -14.59
CA ASP A 31 12.32 -12.03 -14.60
C ASP A 31 12.97 -12.73 -13.38
N VAL A 32 13.52 -11.96 -12.43
CA VAL A 32 14.13 -12.53 -11.22
C VAL A 32 13.10 -13.32 -10.40
N PRO A 33 13.50 -14.44 -9.76
CA PRO A 33 12.56 -15.29 -9.03
C PRO A 33 11.92 -14.60 -7.82
N GLU A 34 12.60 -13.62 -7.22
CA GLU A 34 12.12 -12.85 -6.06
C GLU A 34 11.24 -11.64 -6.43
N ARG A 35 10.88 -11.48 -7.71
CA ARG A 35 10.05 -10.35 -8.16
C ARG A 35 8.73 -10.29 -7.41
N TRP A 36 8.16 -9.09 -7.35
CA TRP A 36 6.82 -8.89 -6.81
C TRP A 36 5.76 -9.59 -7.65
N THR A 37 5.04 -10.56 -7.07
CA THR A 37 4.02 -11.35 -7.80
C THR A 37 2.62 -10.78 -7.73
N ALA A 38 2.43 -9.70 -6.96
CA ALA A 38 1.13 -9.09 -6.72
C ALA A 38 0.04 -10.08 -6.23
N SER A 39 0.44 -11.12 -5.48
CA SER A 39 -0.52 -12.04 -4.88
C SER A 39 -1.40 -11.34 -3.83
N TRP A 40 -2.47 -11.99 -3.38
CA TRP A 40 -3.28 -11.45 -2.29
C TRP A 40 -2.45 -11.24 -1.01
N GLN A 41 -1.61 -12.22 -0.68
CA GLN A 41 -0.79 -12.16 0.53
C GLN A 41 0.24 -11.04 0.46
N ASP A 42 0.85 -10.84 -0.72
CA ASP A 42 1.75 -9.72 -0.98
C ASP A 42 1.04 -8.38 -0.72
N ASN A 43 -0.13 -8.18 -1.34
CA ASN A 43 -0.93 -6.96 -1.18
C ASN A 43 -1.39 -6.73 0.27
N LEU A 44 -1.81 -7.79 0.97
CA LEU A 44 -2.19 -7.69 2.38
C LEU A 44 -0.99 -7.25 3.24
N THR A 45 0.18 -7.85 3.01
CA THR A 45 1.40 -7.48 3.72
C THR A 45 1.81 -6.03 3.41
N ALA A 46 1.76 -5.60 2.15
CA ALA A 46 2.02 -4.21 1.76
C ALA A 46 1.05 -3.22 2.41
N ALA A 47 -0.26 -3.52 2.40
CA ALA A 47 -1.27 -2.68 3.03
C ALA A 47 -1.03 -2.51 4.54
N GLN A 48 -0.68 -3.60 5.23
CA GLN A 48 -0.36 -3.55 6.66
C GLN A 48 0.94 -2.78 6.96
N ILE A 49 1.95 -2.87 6.08
CA ILE A 49 3.16 -2.05 6.20
C ILE A 49 2.81 -0.58 6.02
N ALA A 50 2.01 -0.24 4.99
CA ALA A 50 1.58 1.12 4.70
C ALA A 50 0.75 1.73 5.87
N ASP A 51 -0.18 0.97 6.44
CA ASP A 51 -0.99 1.40 7.59
C ASP A 51 -0.12 1.67 8.82
N ARG A 52 0.83 0.77 9.13
CA ARG A 52 1.80 0.98 10.23
C ARG A 52 2.71 2.19 10.00
N ALA A 53 3.03 2.49 8.74
CA ALA A 53 3.81 3.67 8.35
C ALA A 53 2.98 4.97 8.37
N GLY A 54 1.66 4.89 8.58
CA GLY A 54 0.77 6.05 8.58
C GLY A 54 0.46 6.59 7.18
N LEU A 55 0.62 5.78 6.13
CA LEU A 55 0.18 6.13 4.77
C LEU A 55 -1.34 6.04 4.69
N GLU A 56 -1.95 6.99 4.00
CA GLU A 56 -3.38 7.29 4.15
C GLU A 56 -4.25 6.60 3.10
N PHE A 57 -3.65 6.07 2.03
CA PHE A 57 -4.35 5.35 0.98
C PHE A 57 -3.46 4.36 0.22
N MET A 58 -4.13 3.48 -0.51
CA MET A 58 -3.57 2.50 -1.44
C MET A 58 -4.40 2.56 -2.73
N LEU A 59 -3.74 2.70 -3.87
CA LEU A 59 -4.36 2.83 -5.20
C LEU A 59 -3.88 1.72 -6.14
#